data_AF-S8GRQ4-F1
#
_entry.id   AF-S8GRQ4-F1
#
_cell.length_a   1.000
_cell.length_b   1.000
_cell.length_c   1.000
_cell.angle_alpha   90.00
_cell.angle_beta   90.00
_cell.angle_gamma   90.00
#
_symmetry.space_group_name_H-M   'P 1'
#
loop_
_entity.id
_entity.type
_entity.pdbx_description
1 polymer ?
#
loop_
_entity_poly.entity_id
_entity_poly.type
_entity_poly.pdbx_seq_one_letter_code
_entity_poly.pdbx_strand_id
1 'polypeptide(L)'
;MKTSMLKLKTLLALPLIGCSTTIAMTVNETDATAASDTTICISKVLHQYTPEGKEPLYLIDDVLVDQATVGKLMLGSIESVQLLKEDTPMTHYGKEAENGVVIITTKKYAEEKAKISQTPENRLIRLKEQIEKTSSTERKRDLLKSIGQTGTFQAMVYIAKYMNDEMLKQTAAEAVKDIALNHEEYNGVNTRNYLKQAQKILNDKQAKQEIQHYLKRVSTKEKGYVAIFNGKDLTGWKGLVENPIQRAKMTKKESTQKQIKADEAMRNDWTVEDGSLTYIGKGFDNLCTVKQYGDFEMYVDWKLDSHGSEPDAGIYLRGTPQVQIWDVTRINAGAQVGSGGLYNNQKNRSTPLKVADNKLNEWNSFYIKMIGDKVTVYLNGVLVVDNVPLENFWDRKSPIFPKEQIELQAHGSKVYFKNIYVKEL
;
A
#
# COMPACT_ATOMS: atom_id res chain seq x y z
N MET A 1 -32.80 -22.19 -46.82
CA MET A 1 -31.87 -21.07 -46.52
C MET A 1 -32.59 -20.19 -45.50
N LYS A 2 -32.21 -20.02 -44.21
CA LYS A 2 -30.89 -20.07 -43.53
C LYS A 2 -29.84 -19.23 -44.29
N THR A 3 -29.18 -18.20 -43.74
CA THR A 3 -29.05 -17.68 -42.34
C THR A 3 -28.61 -16.19 -42.44
N SER A 4 -28.65 -15.28 -41.45
CA SER A 4 -28.93 -15.30 -39.99
C SER A 4 -29.40 -13.90 -39.50
N MET A 5 -29.74 -13.75 -38.21
CA MET A 5 -29.73 -12.44 -37.52
C MET A 5 -28.41 -12.27 -36.74
N LEU A 6 -27.90 -11.04 -36.60
CA LEU A 6 -27.19 -10.62 -35.39
C LEU A 6 -28.05 -9.57 -34.68
N LYS A 7 -28.39 -9.81 -33.41
CA LYS A 7 -29.05 -8.83 -32.54
C LYS A 7 -28.09 -8.42 -31.43
N LEU A 8 -27.43 -7.27 -31.60
CA LEU A 8 -26.80 -6.59 -30.48
C LEU A 8 -27.91 -6.00 -29.61
N LYS A 9 -28.10 -6.49 -28.38
CA LYS A 9 -29.09 -5.93 -27.43
C LYS A 9 -28.38 -5.01 -26.43
N THR A 10 -28.68 -3.72 -26.57
CA THR A 10 -28.14 -2.57 -25.83
C THR A 10 -28.61 -2.50 -24.38
N LEU A 11 -27.79 -1.91 -23.50
CA LEU A 11 -28.17 -1.05 -22.36
C LEU A 11 -26.87 -0.36 -21.84
N LEU A 12 -26.79 0.92 -21.42
CA LEU A 12 -27.69 2.07 -21.54
C LEU A 12 -26.86 3.36 -21.26
N ALA A 13 -26.89 4.37 -22.13
CA ALA A 13 -26.59 5.77 -21.77
C ALA A 13 -27.25 6.73 -22.79
N LEU A 14 -28.07 7.65 -22.29
CA LEU A 14 -28.70 8.73 -23.07
C LEU A 14 -27.77 9.96 -23.14
N PRO A 15 -27.94 10.87 -24.13
CA PRO A 15 -27.07 12.04 -24.26
C PRO A 15 -27.43 13.10 -23.20
N LEU A 16 -26.43 13.50 -22.41
CA LEU A 16 -26.50 14.69 -21.57
C LEU A 16 -25.25 15.54 -21.79
N ILE A 17 -25.47 16.81 -22.09
CA ILE A 17 -24.43 17.80 -22.38
C ILE A 17 -23.70 18.13 -21.07
N GLY A 18 -22.36 17.97 -21.06
CA GLY A 18 -21.51 18.46 -19.98
C GLY A 18 -21.30 17.52 -18.79
N CYS A 19 -20.87 16.28 -19.02
CA CYS A 19 -20.17 15.47 -18.01
C CYS A 19 -19.24 14.42 -18.66
N SER A 20 -18.12 14.13 -17.98
CA SER A 20 -17.12 13.14 -18.39
C SER A 20 -17.74 11.75 -18.52
N THR A 21 -17.61 11.15 -19.71
CA THR A 21 -18.33 9.90 -20.05
C THR A 21 -17.40 8.70 -20.11
N THR A 22 -17.29 7.95 -19.01
CA THR A 22 -16.68 6.60 -19.02
C THR A 22 -17.67 5.60 -19.61
N ILE A 23 -17.32 5.00 -20.76
CA ILE A 23 -18.09 3.86 -21.31
C ILE A 23 -17.46 2.57 -20.80
N ALA A 24 -18.12 1.95 -19.81
CA ALA A 24 -17.80 0.60 -19.36
C ALA A 24 -18.66 -0.41 -20.13
N MET A 25 -18.01 -1.38 -20.81
CA MET A 25 -18.70 -2.48 -21.48
C MET A 25 -18.44 -3.79 -20.73
N THR A 26 -19.49 -4.36 -20.14
CA THR A 26 -19.49 -5.72 -19.61
C THR A 26 -19.65 -6.71 -20.76
N VAL A 27 -18.71 -7.64 -20.92
CA VAL A 27 -18.76 -8.66 -21.98
C VAL A 27 -19.62 -9.84 -21.51
N ASN A 28 -20.94 -9.76 -21.74
CA ASN A 28 -21.83 -10.88 -21.46
C ASN A 28 -21.67 -11.98 -22.52
N GLU A 29 -21.46 -13.23 -22.09
CA GLU A 29 -21.35 -14.43 -22.96
C GLU A 29 -22.69 -14.89 -23.57
N THR A 30 -23.67 -14.00 -23.69
CA THR A 30 -24.98 -14.30 -24.28
C THR A 30 -24.96 -14.03 -25.79
N ASP A 31 -24.98 -15.12 -26.57
CA ASP A 31 -24.97 -15.23 -28.03
C ASP A 31 -23.60 -15.28 -28.73
N ALA A 32 -22.84 -16.34 -28.43
CA ALA A 32 -21.84 -16.87 -29.34
C ALA A 32 -22.05 -18.38 -29.58
N THR A 33 -22.74 -18.76 -30.66
CA THR A 33 -22.54 -20.07 -31.31
C THR A 33 -21.22 -20.09 -32.08
N ALA A 34 -20.14 -19.66 -31.42
CA ALA A 34 -18.78 -19.83 -31.88
C ALA A 34 -18.34 -21.24 -31.46
N ALA A 35 -17.88 -22.04 -32.42
CA ALA A 35 -17.20 -23.29 -32.09
C ALA A 35 -15.97 -22.98 -31.22
N SER A 36 -15.59 -23.93 -30.37
CA SER A 36 -14.64 -23.83 -29.25
C SER A 36 -13.26 -23.25 -29.56
N ASP A 37 -12.91 -23.06 -30.84
CA ASP A 37 -11.61 -22.64 -31.33
C ASP A 37 -11.64 -21.31 -32.12
N THR A 38 -12.76 -20.56 -32.07
CA THR A 38 -12.91 -19.33 -32.88
C THR A 38 -12.30 -18.11 -32.18
N THR A 39 -11.01 -17.83 -32.41
CA THR A 39 -10.35 -16.60 -31.94
C THR A 39 -10.88 -15.36 -32.66
N ILE A 40 -11.92 -14.71 -32.11
CA ILE A 40 -12.31 -13.36 -32.52
C ILE A 40 -11.27 -12.39 -31.95
N CYS A 41 -10.37 -11.89 -32.79
CA CYS A 41 -9.38 -10.89 -32.40
C CYS A 41 -10.06 -9.61 -31.90
N ILE A 42 -9.86 -9.30 -30.62
CA ILE A 42 -10.43 -8.12 -29.94
C ILE A 42 -10.05 -6.80 -30.61
N SER A 43 -8.88 -6.73 -31.27
CA SER A 43 -8.46 -5.59 -32.09
C SER A 43 -9.50 -5.19 -33.15
N LYS A 44 -10.21 -6.16 -33.76
CA LYS A 44 -11.29 -5.89 -34.74
C LYS A 44 -12.55 -5.29 -34.10
N VAL A 45 -12.82 -5.61 -32.84
CA VAL A 45 -13.95 -5.04 -32.09
C VAL A 45 -13.58 -3.62 -31.64
N LEU A 46 -12.40 -3.44 -31.06
CA LEU A 46 -11.92 -2.13 -30.58
C LEU A 46 -11.73 -1.11 -31.71
N HIS A 47 -11.30 -1.54 -32.90
CA HIS A 47 -11.18 -0.67 -34.08
C HIS A 47 -12.49 0.03 -34.48
N GLN A 48 -13.66 -0.46 -34.07
CA GLN A 48 -14.95 0.19 -34.33
C GLN A 48 -15.24 1.36 -33.37
N TYR A 49 -14.47 1.51 -32.28
CA TYR A 49 -14.69 2.49 -31.20
C TYR A 49 -13.54 3.50 -31.01
N THR A 50 -12.41 3.26 -31.67
CA THR A 50 -11.28 4.19 -31.80
C THR A 50 -11.55 5.25 -32.89
N PRO A 51 -11.17 6.53 -32.69
CA PRO A 51 -11.31 7.57 -33.73
C PRO A 51 -10.56 7.22 -35.02
N GLU A 52 -11.03 7.75 -36.15
CA GLU A 52 -10.44 7.47 -37.47
C GLU A 52 -8.93 7.83 -37.50
N GLY A 53 -8.09 6.81 -37.71
CA GLY A 53 -6.68 6.98 -38.04
C GLY A 53 -5.70 7.22 -36.88
N LYS A 54 -6.12 7.16 -35.61
CA LYS A 54 -5.21 7.30 -34.45
C LYS A 54 -5.35 6.17 -33.44
N GLU A 55 -4.23 5.58 -33.04
CA GLU A 55 -4.19 4.49 -32.06
C GLU A 55 -4.23 5.02 -30.61
N PRO A 56 -5.07 4.45 -29.73
CA PRO A 56 -5.06 4.72 -28.29
C PRO A 56 -3.95 3.92 -27.59
N LEU A 57 -3.67 4.28 -26.34
CA LEU A 57 -2.93 3.37 -25.45
C LEU A 57 -3.80 2.16 -25.07
N TYR A 58 -3.19 0.99 -24.94
CA TYR A 58 -3.83 -0.23 -24.47
C TYR A 58 -3.21 -0.70 -23.17
N LEU A 59 -4.03 -0.90 -22.13
CA LEU A 59 -3.64 -1.58 -20.91
C LEU A 59 -4.37 -2.92 -20.82
N ILE A 60 -3.65 -3.99 -20.44
CA ILE A 60 -4.22 -5.26 -19.98
C ILE A 60 -3.79 -5.43 -18.54
N ASP A 61 -4.73 -5.60 -17.61
CA ASP A 61 -4.46 -5.86 -16.20
C ASP A 61 -3.53 -4.80 -15.56
N ASP A 62 -3.83 -3.53 -15.86
CA ASP A 62 -3.05 -2.32 -15.51
C ASP A 62 -1.64 -2.23 -16.14
N VAL A 63 -1.28 -3.11 -17.08
CA VAL A 63 0.00 -3.10 -17.80
C VAL A 63 -0.16 -2.61 -19.25
N LEU A 64 0.61 -1.60 -19.67
CA LEU A 64 0.69 -1.17 -21.08
C LEU A 64 1.15 -2.30 -22.00
N VAL A 65 0.47 -2.45 -23.12
CA VAL A 65 0.74 -3.47 -24.14
C VAL A 65 0.63 -2.92 -25.55
N ASP A 66 1.25 -3.61 -26.52
CA ASP A 66 1.03 -3.32 -27.92
C ASP A 66 -0.34 -3.85 -28.41
N GLN A 67 -0.82 -3.28 -29.53
CA GLN A 67 -2.06 -3.71 -30.16
C GLN A 67 -2.04 -5.20 -30.57
N ALA A 68 -0.86 -5.74 -30.90
CA ALA A 68 -0.68 -7.14 -31.25
C ALA A 68 -0.95 -8.08 -30.07
N THR A 69 -0.63 -7.68 -28.84
CA THR A 69 -0.91 -8.42 -27.61
C THR A 69 -2.40 -8.37 -27.27
N VAL A 70 -3.06 -7.22 -27.46
CA VAL A 70 -4.53 -7.13 -27.40
C VAL A 70 -5.21 -8.05 -28.41
N GLY A 71 -4.66 -8.16 -29.63
CA GLY A 71 -5.14 -9.07 -30.67
C GLY A 71 -5.03 -10.57 -30.33
N LYS A 72 -4.20 -10.94 -29.35
CA LYS A 72 -3.98 -12.33 -28.89
C LYS A 72 -4.85 -12.73 -27.69
N LEU A 73 -5.51 -11.78 -27.03
CA LEU A 73 -6.42 -12.08 -25.92
C LEU A 73 -7.60 -12.94 -26.37
N MET A 74 -8.11 -13.78 -25.47
CA MET A 74 -9.34 -14.54 -25.69
C MET A 74 -10.54 -13.79 -25.09
N LEU A 75 -11.62 -13.60 -25.85
CA LEU A 75 -12.83 -12.91 -25.36
C LEU A 75 -13.35 -13.49 -24.03
N GLY A 76 -13.39 -14.81 -23.90
CA GLY A 76 -13.83 -15.49 -22.67
C GLY A 76 -12.93 -15.27 -21.44
N SER A 77 -11.73 -14.70 -21.60
CA SER A 77 -10.84 -14.31 -20.50
C SER A 77 -11.03 -12.86 -20.03
N ILE A 78 -11.78 -12.04 -20.76
CA ILE A 78 -12.04 -10.63 -20.41
C ILE A 78 -13.19 -10.56 -19.41
N GLU A 79 -13.00 -9.75 -18.37
CA GLU A 79 -14.04 -9.33 -17.43
C GLU A 79 -14.71 -8.03 -17.92
N SER A 80 -13.90 -7.03 -18.27
CA SER A 80 -14.41 -5.74 -18.74
C SER A 80 -13.45 -5.03 -19.69
N VAL A 81 -14.02 -4.14 -20.50
CA VAL A 81 -13.29 -3.15 -21.29
C VAL A 81 -13.81 -1.76 -20.93
N GLN A 82 -12.89 -0.85 -20.63
CA GLN A 82 -13.17 0.54 -20.31
C GLN A 82 -12.47 1.45 -21.34
N LEU A 83 -13.19 2.44 -21.83
CA LEU A 83 -12.67 3.46 -22.75
C LEU A 83 -12.58 4.80 -22.01
N LEU A 84 -11.37 5.30 -21.83
CA LEU A 84 -11.10 6.65 -21.32
C LEU A 84 -10.80 7.57 -22.51
N LYS A 85 -11.48 8.72 -22.57
CA LYS A 85 -11.34 9.75 -23.61
C LYS A 85 -11.18 11.12 -22.94
N GLU A 86 -10.84 12.15 -23.72
CA GLU A 86 -10.66 13.55 -23.27
C GLU A 86 -9.43 13.75 -22.35
N ASP A 87 -9.36 14.83 -21.58
CA ASP A 87 -8.16 15.27 -20.84
C ASP A 87 -7.75 14.34 -19.66
N THR A 88 -8.68 13.47 -19.22
CA THR A 88 -8.45 12.56 -18.08
C THR A 88 -7.33 11.53 -18.36
N PRO A 89 -7.34 10.78 -19.48
CA PRO A 89 -6.20 9.97 -19.94
C PRO A 89 -4.83 10.65 -19.84
N MET A 90 -4.70 11.88 -20.38
CA MET A 90 -3.41 12.58 -20.44
C MET A 90 -2.88 12.99 -19.07
N THR A 91 -3.79 13.18 -18.11
CA THR A 91 -3.45 13.51 -16.71
C THR A 91 -2.84 12.32 -15.96
N HIS A 92 -3.08 11.07 -16.40
CA HIS A 92 -2.61 9.86 -15.70
C HIS A 92 -1.54 9.09 -16.48
N TYR A 93 -1.60 9.10 -17.82
CA TYR A 93 -0.72 8.33 -18.69
C TYR A 93 0.14 9.22 -19.61
N GLY A 94 0.14 10.54 -19.38
CA GLY A 94 0.94 11.50 -20.11
C GLY A 94 0.52 11.72 -21.57
N LYS A 95 1.40 12.33 -22.36
CA LYS A 95 1.08 12.73 -23.75
C LYS A 95 0.73 11.55 -24.66
N GLU A 96 1.27 10.36 -24.41
CA GLU A 96 1.00 9.14 -25.19
C GLU A 96 -0.50 8.78 -25.18
N ALA A 97 -1.25 9.25 -24.17
CA ALA A 97 -2.69 9.07 -24.03
C ALA A 97 -3.55 10.11 -24.76
N GLU A 98 -2.99 10.99 -25.61
CA GLU A 98 -3.75 12.01 -26.35
C GLU A 98 -4.89 11.45 -27.21
N ASN A 99 -4.80 10.16 -27.60
CA ASN A 99 -5.77 9.47 -28.43
C ASN A 99 -6.75 8.60 -27.61
N GLY A 100 -6.75 8.76 -26.29
CA GLY A 100 -7.51 7.95 -25.34
C GLY A 100 -6.78 6.69 -24.90
N VAL A 101 -7.38 5.99 -23.94
CA VAL A 101 -6.85 4.77 -23.32
C VAL A 101 -7.93 3.70 -23.31
N VAL A 102 -7.57 2.48 -23.73
CA VAL A 102 -8.38 1.27 -23.60
C VAL A 102 -7.82 0.45 -22.46
N ILE A 103 -8.59 0.30 -21.38
CA ILE A 103 -8.21 -0.57 -20.25
C ILE A 103 -9.02 -1.86 -20.37
N ILE A 104 -8.31 -2.99 -20.48
CA ILE A 104 -8.87 -4.34 -20.52
C ILE A 104 -8.52 -5.03 -19.21
N THR A 105 -9.54 -5.53 -18.51
CA THR A 105 -9.37 -6.32 -17.29
C THR A 105 -9.72 -7.76 -17.60
N THR A 106 -8.83 -8.70 -17.27
CA THR A 106 -9.09 -10.14 -17.35
C THR A 106 -9.84 -10.64 -16.12
N LYS A 107 -10.63 -11.71 -16.28
CA LYS A 107 -11.35 -12.38 -15.17
C LYS A 107 -10.39 -12.82 -14.07
N LYS A 108 -9.22 -13.36 -14.45
CA LYS A 108 -8.17 -13.77 -13.52
C LYS A 108 -7.66 -12.57 -12.70
N TYR A 109 -7.35 -11.45 -13.32
CA TYR A 109 -6.86 -10.27 -12.61
C TYR A 109 -7.94 -9.64 -11.72
N ALA A 110 -9.19 -9.59 -12.18
CA ALA A 110 -10.32 -9.15 -11.37
C ALA A 110 -10.49 -10.03 -10.11
N GLU A 111 -10.40 -11.35 -10.23
CA GLU A 111 -10.39 -12.27 -9.10
C GLU A 111 -9.20 -12.04 -8.14
N GLU A 112 -7.99 -11.82 -8.67
CA GLU A 112 -6.79 -11.59 -7.86
C GLU A 112 -6.87 -10.25 -7.12
N LYS A 113 -7.28 -9.16 -7.78
CA LYS A 113 -7.56 -7.86 -7.13
C LYS A 113 -8.70 -7.94 -6.13
N ALA A 114 -9.74 -8.74 -6.38
CA ALA A 114 -10.80 -8.99 -5.42
C ALA A 114 -10.26 -9.70 -4.15
N LYS A 115 -9.40 -10.72 -4.31
CA LYS A 115 -8.72 -11.40 -3.19
C LYS A 115 -7.83 -10.43 -2.41
N ILE A 116 -7.03 -9.59 -3.09
CA ILE A 116 -6.19 -8.54 -2.49
C ILE A 116 -7.05 -7.51 -1.72
N SER A 117 -8.20 -7.10 -2.26
CA SER A 117 -9.09 -6.14 -1.57
C SER A 117 -9.66 -6.72 -0.26
N GLN A 118 -9.86 -8.04 -0.19
CA GLN A 118 -10.44 -8.72 0.97
C GLN A 118 -9.41 -9.18 2.02
N THR A 119 -8.12 -8.87 1.86
CA THR A 119 -7.14 -9.12 2.93
C THR A 119 -7.50 -8.35 4.20
N PRO A 120 -7.10 -8.82 5.39
CA PRO A 120 -7.30 -8.11 6.65
C PRO A 120 -6.85 -6.64 6.62
N GLU A 121 -5.69 -6.38 6.01
CA GLU A 121 -5.05 -5.06 5.89
C GLU A 121 -5.86 -4.13 4.97
N ASN A 122 -6.27 -4.59 3.79
CA ASN A 122 -7.10 -3.78 2.88
C ASN A 122 -8.54 -3.61 3.36
N ARG A 123 -9.08 -4.58 4.10
CA ARG A 123 -10.35 -4.40 4.83
C ARG A 123 -10.20 -3.32 5.90
N LEU A 124 -9.12 -3.34 6.68
CA LEU A 124 -8.84 -2.32 7.69
C LEU A 124 -8.76 -0.91 7.09
N ILE A 125 -8.01 -0.73 5.98
CA ILE A 125 -7.88 0.55 5.28
C ILE A 125 -9.26 1.10 4.90
N ARG A 126 -10.07 0.31 4.17
CA ARG A 126 -11.41 0.72 3.72
C ARG A 126 -12.39 0.99 4.86
N LEU A 127 -12.27 0.28 5.99
CA LEU A 127 -13.11 0.50 7.18
C LEU A 127 -12.71 1.76 7.95
N LYS A 128 -11.42 2.11 8.02
CA LYS A 128 -10.92 3.38 8.59
C LYS A 128 -11.47 4.58 7.81
N GLU A 129 -11.48 4.52 6.48
CA GLU A 129 -12.09 5.60 5.70
C GLU A 129 -13.59 5.75 5.94
N GLN A 130 -14.32 4.64 6.08
CA GLN A 130 -15.76 4.71 6.39
C GLN A 130 -16.04 5.30 7.77
N ILE A 131 -15.20 5.02 8.78
CA ILE A 131 -15.41 5.53 10.14
C ILE A 131 -15.06 7.02 10.27
N GLU A 132 -14.10 7.49 9.46
CA GLU A 132 -13.76 8.92 9.28
C GLU A 132 -14.87 9.70 8.56
N LYS A 133 -15.56 9.07 7.59
CA LYS A 133 -16.65 9.68 6.79
C LYS A 133 -18.02 9.71 7.49
N THR A 134 -18.23 9.02 8.61
CA THR A 134 -19.54 8.95 9.29
C THR A 134 -19.60 9.77 10.59
N SER A 135 -20.72 10.45 10.82
CA SER A 135 -21.07 11.08 12.10
C SER A 135 -21.86 10.16 13.03
N SER A 136 -22.54 9.11 12.51
CA SER A 136 -23.41 8.23 13.30
C SER A 136 -22.63 7.32 14.24
N THR A 137 -22.86 7.45 15.55
CA THR A 137 -22.29 6.60 16.59
C THR A 137 -22.66 5.12 16.42
N GLU A 138 -23.88 4.82 15.99
CA GLU A 138 -24.31 3.45 15.69
C GLU A 138 -23.49 2.85 14.56
N ARG A 139 -23.34 3.58 13.45
CA ARG A 139 -22.50 3.16 12.32
C ARG A 139 -21.03 3.01 12.74
N LYS A 140 -20.51 3.91 13.59
CA LYS A 140 -19.16 3.78 14.16
C LYS A 140 -19.00 2.49 14.97
N ARG A 141 -20.01 2.13 15.79
CA ARG A 141 -20.00 0.90 16.59
C ARG A 141 -19.90 -0.35 15.71
N ASP A 142 -20.68 -0.43 14.64
CA ASP A 142 -20.64 -1.59 13.74
C ASP A 142 -19.35 -1.63 12.91
N LEU A 143 -18.85 -0.48 12.48
CA LEU A 143 -17.53 -0.38 11.84
C LEU A 143 -16.40 -0.84 12.79
N LEU A 144 -16.44 -0.48 14.08
CA LEU A 144 -15.45 -0.98 15.06
C LEU A 144 -15.50 -2.50 15.23
N LYS A 145 -16.70 -3.12 15.22
CA LYS A 145 -16.83 -4.60 15.20
C LYS A 145 -16.18 -5.18 13.93
N SER A 146 -16.49 -4.60 12.77
CA SER A 146 -15.92 -5.04 11.48
C SER A 146 -14.39 -4.86 11.41
N ILE A 147 -13.86 -3.81 12.03
CA ILE A 147 -12.40 -3.58 12.17
C ILE A 147 -11.80 -4.65 13.10
N GLY A 148 -12.49 -5.00 14.20
CA GLY A 148 -12.10 -6.08 15.11
C GLY A 148 -11.94 -7.42 14.39
N GLN A 149 -12.90 -7.74 13.52
CA GLN A 149 -12.93 -8.92 12.65
C GLN A 149 -11.87 -8.93 11.53
N THR A 150 -10.97 -7.93 11.46
CA THR A 150 -9.77 -8.07 10.63
C THR A 150 -8.65 -8.82 11.36
N GLY A 151 -8.64 -8.83 12.70
CA GLY A 151 -7.60 -9.53 13.46
C GLY A 151 -6.23 -8.84 13.49
N THR A 152 -5.99 -7.77 12.71
CA THR A 152 -4.64 -7.22 12.54
C THR A 152 -4.13 -6.42 13.75
N PHE A 153 -2.80 -6.34 13.92
CA PHE A 153 -2.16 -5.49 14.91
C PHE A 153 -2.59 -4.01 14.78
N GLN A 154 -2.59 -3.50 13.56
CA GLN A 154 -2.98 -2.12 13.26
C GLN A 154 -4.46 -1.86 13.60
N ALA A 155 -5.35 -2.85 13.43
CA ALA A 155 -6.75 -2.76 13.85
C ALA A 155 -6.87 -2.62 15.38
N MET A 156 -6.14 -3.44 16.15
CA MET A 156 -6.13 -3.35 17.61
C MET A 156 -5.66 -1.97 18.09
N VAL A 157 -4.56 -1.44 17.54
CA VAL A 157 -4.05 -0.11 17.90
C VAL A 157 -5.01 1.01 17.48
N TYR A 158 -5.71 0.84 16.35
CA TYR A 158 -6.74 1.79 15.91
C TYR A 158 -7.95 1.80 16.84
N ILE A 159 -8.52 0.63 17.14
CA ILE A 159 -9.69 0.48 18.01
C ILE A 159 -9.40 0.97 19.44
N ALA A 160 -8.19 0.74 19.96
CA ALA A 160 -7.82 1.14 21.32
C ALA A 160 -8.04 2.64 21.60
N LYS A 161 -8.00 3.49 20.57
CA LYS A 161 -8.30 4.94 20.67
C LYS A 161 -9.74 5.22 21.13
N TYR A 162 -10.68 4.32 20.82
CA TYR A 162 -12.11 4.43 21.15
C TYR A 162 -12.47 3.84 22.52
N MET A 163 -11.53 3.25 23.26
CA MET A 163 -11.78 2.76 24.63
C MET A 163 -12.03 3.88 25.66
N ASN A 164 -11.82 5.15 25.28
CA ASN A 164 -12.16 6.32 26.09
C ASN A 164 -13.46 7.03 25.65
N ASP A 165 -14.14 6.53 24.60
CA ASP A 165 -15.41 7.09 24.13
C ASP A 165 -16.57 6.43 24.89
N GLU A 166 -17.39 7.21 25.59
CA GLU A 166 -18.46 6.67 26.45
C GLU A 166 -19.48 5.79 25.71
N MET A 167 -19.74 6.02 24.43
CA MET A 167 -20.74 5.30 23.63
C MET A 167 -20.15 4.12 22.83
N LEU A 168 -18.83 4.05 22.71
CA LEU A 168 -18.10 3.05 21.92
C LEU A 168 -17.15 2.16 22.75
N LYS A 169 -16.81 2.54 23.99
CA LYS A 169 -15.80 1.88 24.82
C LYS A 169 -16.02 0.38 25.04
N GLN A 170 -17.25 -0.09 25.20
CA GLN A 170 -17.54 -1.53 25.35
C GLN A 170 -17.12 -2.29 24.09
N THR A 171 -17.66 -1.92 22.94
CA THR A 171 -17.32 -2.53 21.63
C THR A 171 -15.83 -2.41 21.30
N ALA A 172 -15.19 -1.29 21.67
CA ALA A 172 -13.75 -1.13 21.50
C ALA A 172 -12.95 -2.09 22.40
N ALA A 173 -13.34 -2.25 23.65
CA ALA A 173 -12.70 -3.15 24.61
C ALA A 173 -12.90 -4.64 24.25
N GLU A 174 -14.09 -5.00 23.75
CA GLU A 174 -14.41 -6.34 23.22
C GLU A 174 -13.49 -6.68 22.03
N ALA A 175 -13.46 -5.83 21.00
CA ALA A 175 -12.65 -6.08 19.81
C ALA A 175 -11.13 -6.06 20.11
N VAL A 176 -10.66 -5.20 21.02
CA VAL A 176 -9.26 -5.22 21.49
C VAL A 176 -8.93 -6.53 22.22
N LYS A 177 -9.83 -7.04 23.06
CA LYS A 177 -9.68 -8.35 23.71
C LYS A 177 -9.56 -9.44 22.64
N ASP A 178 -10.53 -9.51 21.74
CA ASP A 178 -10.64 -10.60 20.77
C ASP A 178 -9.43 -10.65 19.82
N ILE A 179 -8.90 -9.51 19.37
CA ILE A 179 -7.64 -9.50 18.60
C ILE A 179 -6.47 -9.99 19.46
N ALA A 180 -6.25 -9.38 20.63
CA ALA A 180 -5.04 -9.64 21.43
C ALA A 180 -4.97 -11.08 21.97
N LEU A 181 -6.12 -11.70 22.26
CA LEU A 181 -6.18 -13.07 22.78
C LEU A 181 -5.98 -14.14 21.69
N ASN A 182 -6.31 -13.83 20.43
CA ASN A 182 -6.09 -14.74 19.30
C ASN A 182 -4.73 -14.57 18.61
N HIS A 183 -4.00 -13.48 18.89
CA HIS A 183 -2.70 -13.14 18.29
C HIS A 183 -1.63 -12.90 19.36
N GLU A 184 -0.96 -13.98 19.81
CA GLU A 184 0.11 -13.90 20.82
C GLU A 184 1.38 -13.20 20.30
N GLU A 185 1.61 -13.22 19.00
CA GLU A 185 2.70 -12.53 18.32
C GLU A 185 2.64 -11.00 18.49
N TYR A 186 1.45 -10.47 18.81
CA TYR A 186 1.20 -9.06 19.12
C TYR A 186 1.38 -8.73 20.61
N ASN A 187 1.79 -9.69 21.45
CA ASN A 187 2.14 -9.39 22.84
C ASN A 187 3.20 -8.27 22.89
N GLY A 188 3.05 -7.37 23.85
CA GLY A 188 3.86 -6.17 23.98
C GLY A 188 3.36 -5.29 25.12
N VAL A 189 4.14 -4.26 25.48
CA VAL A 189 3.77 -3.32 26.55
C VAL A 189 2.43 -2.64 26.23
N ASN A 190 2.26 -2.21 24.97
CA ASN A 190 1.03 -1.56 24.50
C ASN A 190 -0.18 -2.51 24.59
N THR A 191 -0.08 -3.71 24.00
CA THR A 191 -1.12 -4.75 24.03
C THR A 191 -1.54 -5.12 25.45
N ARG A 192 -0.58 -5.35 26.36
CA ARG A 192 -0.86 -5.64 27.78
C ARG A 192 -1.52 -4.46 28.50
N ASN A 193 -1.22 -3.23 28.11
CA ASN A 193 -1.88 -2.04 28.67
C ASN A 193 -3.31 -1.87 28.13
N TYR A 194 -3.53 -2.10 26.83
CA TYR A 194 -4.87 -2.10 26.23
C TYR A 194 -5.76 -3.17 26.85
N LEU A 195 -5.24 -4.38 27.08
CA LEU A 195 -5.96 -5.44 27.77
C LEU A 195 -6.33 -5.08 29.22
N LYS A 196 -5.42 -4.46 29.98
CA LYS A 196 -5.72 -3.93 31.33
C LYS A 196 -6.79 -2.83 31.32
N GLN A 197 -6.84 -2.02 30.28
CA GLN A 197 -7.88 -1.01 30.09
C GLN A 197 -9.22 -1.68 29.73
N ALA A 198 -9.23 -2.59 28.78
CA ALA A 198 -10.40 -3.38 28.39
C ALA A 198 -11.00 -4.12 29.60
N GLN A 199 -10.18 -4.76 30.44
CA GLN A 199 -10.62 -5.44 31.67
C GLN A 199 -11.36 -4.53 32.66
N LYS A 200 -11.03 -3.24 32.70
CA LYS A 200 -11.74 -2.24 33.53
C LYS A 200 -13.07 -1.82 32.91
N ILE A 201 -13.13 -1.71 31.58
CA ILE A 201 -14.29 -1.25 30.81
C ILE A 201 -15.38 -2.32 30.72
N LEU A 202 -14.98 -3.55 30.38
CA LEU A 202 -15.91 -4.64 30.09
C LEU A 202 -16.87 -4.89 31.26
N ASN A 203 -18.10 -5.32 30.97
CA ASN A 203 -19.05 -5.73 32.01
C ASN A 203 -19.01 -7.24 32.26
N ASP A 204 -18.74 -8.03 31.23
CA ASP A 204 -18.70 -9.49 31.31
C ASP A 204 -17.57 -9.99 32.23
N LYS A 205 -17.91 -10.93 33.12
CA LYS A 205 -16.97 -11.58 34.04
C LYS A 205 -16.07 -12.57 33.32
N GLN A 206 -16.59 -13.28 32.31
CA GLN A 206 -15.85 -14.30 31.57
C GLN A 206 -14.71 -13.65 30.77
N ALA A 207 -15.01 -12.61 29.98
CA ALA A 207 -14.02 -11.80 29.28
C ALA A 207 -12.94 -11.22 30.21
N LYS A 208 -13.28 -10.79 31.44
CA LYS A 208 -12.28 -10.33 32.42
C LYS A 208 -11.34 -11.44 32.90
N GLN A 209 -11.86 -12.67 33.06
CA GLN A 209 -11.07 -13.84 33.45
C GLN A 209 -10.15 -14.29 32.30
N GLU A 210 -10.63 -14.29 31.06
CA GLU A 210 -9.83 -14.56 29.86
C GLU A 210 -8.65 -13.60 29.74
N ILE A 211 -8.89 -12.29 29.90
CA ILE A 211 -7.83 -11.28 29.93
C ILE A 211 -6.85 -11.55 31.08
N GLN A 212 -7.34 -11.89 32.27
CA GLN A 212 -6.48 -12.17 33.42
C GLN A 212 -5.60 -13.42 33.19
N HIS A 213 -6.16 -14.45 32.54
CA HIS A 213 -5.43 -15.67 32.20
C HIS A 213 -4.33 -15.38 31.16
N TYR A 214 -4.67 -14.68 30.07
CA TYR A 214 -3.71 -14.22 29.07
C TYR A 214 -2.56 -13.43 29.70
N LEU A 215 -2.88 -12.40 30.50
CA LEU A 215 -1.89 -11.53 31.15
C LEU A 215 -0.98 -12.25 32.16
N LYS A 216 -1.40 -13.39 32.71
CA LYS A 216 -0.57 -14.27 33.56
C LYS A 216 0.34 -15.20 32.75
N ARG A 217 -0.08 -15.57 31.53
CA ARG A 217 0.59 -16.55 30.67
C ARG A 217 1.64 -15.93 29.74
N VAL A 218 1.37 -14.74 29.18
CA VAL A 218 2.28 -14.11 28.21
C VAL A 218 3.52 -13.49 28.84
N SER A 219 4.63 -13.48 28.09
CA SER A 219 5.90 -12.88 28.53
C SER A 219 5.75 -11.38 28.81
N THR A 220 6.18 -10.95 29.99
CA THR A 220 6.24 -9.53 30.39
C THR A 220 7.51 -8.82 29.88
N LYS A 221 8.53 -9.58 29.48
CA LYS A 221 9.78 -9.06 28.89
C LYS A 221 9.59 -8.55 27.46
N GLU A 222 8.60 -9.11 26.76
CA GLU A 222 8.26 -8.73 25.39
C GLU A 222 7.86 -7.26 25.32
N LYS A 223 8.60 -6.46 24.55
CA LYS A 223 8.29 -5.04 24.33
C LYS A 223 7.16 -4.88 23.32
N GLY A 224 7.14 -5.73 22.29
CA GLY A 224 6.25 -5.62 21.14
C GLY A 224 6.48 -4.34 20.34
N TYR A 225 5.50 -4.03 19.48
CA TYR A 225 5.55 -2.88 18.59
C TYR A 225 5.36 -1.54 19.34
N VAL A 226 6.25 -0.59 19.05
CA VAL A 226 6.24 0.78 19.56
C VAL A 226 6.05 1.76 18.40
N ALA A 227 5.20 2.77 18.57
CA ALA A 227 5.05 3.85 17.58
C ALA A 227 6.35 4.68 17.53
N ILE A 228 6.96 4.79 16.34
CA ILE A 228 8.20 5.57 16.14
C ILE A 228 7.92 6.97 15.56
N PHE A 229 6.68 7.23 15.18
CA PHE A 229 6.17 8.56 14.84
C PHE A 229 5.02 8.93 15.78
N ASN A 230 5.01 10.17 16.26
CA ASN A 230 4.07 10.65 17.28
C ASN A 230 2.76 11.22 16.69
N GLY A 231 2.65 11.37 15.36
CA GLY A 231 1.48 11.95 14.69
C GLY A 231 1.33 13.46 14.86
N LYS A 232 2.38 14.19 15.27
CA LYS A 232 2.33 15.62 15.60
C LYS A 232 3.48 16.44 15.04
N ASP A 233 4.71 15.92 15.14
CA ASP A 233 5.93 16.64 14.77
C ASP A 233 7.06 15.67 14.44
N LEU A 234 8.21 16.20 14.00
CA LEU A 234 9.37 15.41 13.61
C LEU A 234 10.23 14.90 14.79
N THR A 235 9.71 14.86 16.03
CA THR A 235 10.45 14.30 17.17
C THR A 235 10.77 12.83 16.94
N GLY A 236 12.05 12.47 17.07
CA GLY A 236 12.56 11.13 16.74
C GLY A 236 13.04 10.99 15.29
N TRP A 237 12.92 12.04 14.48
CA TRP A 237 13.36 12.11 13.09
C TRP A 237 14.38 13.23 12.87
N LYS A 238 15.18 13.11 11.80
CA LYS A 238 16.30 13.98 11.45
C LYS A 238 16.57 13.92 9.93
N GLY A 239 17.31 14.88 9.38
CA GLY A 239 17.73 14.86 7.98
C GLY A 239 18.83 13.83 7.69
N LEU A 240 18.94 13.38 6.44
CA LEU A 240 20.00 12.48 6.01
C LEU A 240 21.38 13.16 6.08
N VAL A 241 22.40 12.42 6.52
CA VAL A 241 23.81 12.88 6.54
C VAL A 241 24.70 11.79 5.94
N GLU A 242 24.90 11.85 4.63
CA GLU A 242 25.66 10.85 3.84
C GLU A 242 25.12 9.40 3.95
N ASN A 243 25.72 8.49 3.17
CA ASN A 243 25.53 7.06 3.37
C ASN A 243 26.22 6.53 4.65
N PRO A 244 25.84 5.34 5.15
CA PRO A 244 26.39 4.78 6.39
C PRO A 244 27.93 4.65 6.42
N ILE A 245 28.57 4.34 5.29
CA ILE A 245 30.03 4.16 5.22
C ILE A 245 30.77 5.47 5.46
N GLN A 246 30.29 6.59 4.89
CA GLN A 246 30.90 7.90 5.12
C GLN A 246 30.55 8.46 6.50
N ARG A 247 29.31 8.25 6.95
CA ARG A 247 28.87 8.66 8.29
C ARG A 247 29.67 8.02 9.41
N ALA A 248 30.01 6.74 9.29
CA ALA A 248 30.84 6.01 10.24
C ALA A 248 32.29 6.55 10.36
N LYS A 249 32.76 7.35 9.39
CA LYS A 249 34.11 7.95 9.39
C LYS A 249 34.15 9.36 9.98
N MET A 250 33.00 9.99 10.24
CA MET A 250 32.97 11.38 10.69
C MET A 250 33.42 11.54 12.14
N THR A 251 34.12 12.63 12.43
CA THR A 251 34.28 13.08 13.82
C THR A 251 32.95 13.57 14.37
N LYS A 252 32.80 13.55 15.70
CA LYS A 252 31.61 14.09 16.39
C LYS A 252 31.32 15.55 16.00
N LYS A 253 32.35 16.37 15.80
CA LYS A 253 32.21 17.79 15.41
C LYS A 253 31.63 17.94 14.00
N GLU A 254 32.17 17.21 13.02
CA GLU A 254 31.67 17.22 11.65
C GLU A 254 30.26 16.66 11.57
N SER A 255 29.99 15.56 12.28
CA SER A 255 28.67 14.93 12.36
C SER A 255 27.62 15.92 12.89
N THR A 256 27.88 16.61 14.00
CA THR A 256 26.97 17.66 14.52
C THR A 256 26.78 18.80 13.52
N GLN A 257 27.86 19.30 12.89
CA GLN A 257 27.77 20.40 11.93
C GLN A 257 27.00 20.04 10.65
N LYS A 258 27.16 18.81 10.13
CA LYS A 258 26.38 18.30 9.00
C LYS A 258 24.92 18.03 9.38
N GLN A 259 24.67 17.49 10.58
CA GLN A 259 23.31 17.20 11.04
C GLN A 259 22.47 18.48 11.20
N ILE A 260 23.04 19.58 11.71
CA ILE A 260 22.32 20.87 11.78
C ILE A 260 21.83 21.29 10.39
N LYS A 261 22.71 21.28 9.38
CA LYS A 261 22.35 21.64 8.00
C LYS A 261 21.33 20.68 7.38
N ALA A 262 21.46 19.39 7.64
CA ALA A 262 20.51 18.38 7.17
C ALA A 262 19.13 18.54 7.82
N ASP A 263 19.07 18.84 9.12
CA ASP A 263 17.82 19.07 9.85
C ASP A 263 17.15 20.40 9.44
N GLU A 264 17.92 21.42 9.08
CA GLU A 264 17.43 22.66 8.47
C GLU A 264 16.86 22.40 7.07
N ALA A 265 17.59 21.69 6.21
CA ALA A 265 17.14 21.36 4.84
C ALA A 265 15.89 20.46 4.84
N MET A 266 15.88 19.42 5.67
CA MET A 266 14.76 18.49 5.86
C MET A 266 13.43 19.22 6.11
N ARG A 267 13.43 20.25 6.96
CA ARG A 267 12.21 20.98 7.37
C ARG A 267 11.54 21.78 6.24
N ASN A 268 12.20 21.92 5.10
CA ASN A 268 11.63 22.61 3.94
C ASN A 268 10.74 21.70 3.09
N ASP A 269 10.93 20.37 3.11
CA ASP A 269 10.05 19.40 2.43
C ASP A 269 9.31 18.43 3.34
N TRP A 270 9.84 18.12 4.52
CA TRP A 270 9.22 17.19 5.45
C TRP A 270 8.37 17.92 6.49
N THR A 271 7.07 17.74 6.38
CA THR A 271 6.04 18.34 7.24
C THR A 271 5.25 17.25 7.97
N VAL A 272 4.35 17.68 8.86
CA VAL A 272 3.31 16.81 9.42
C VAL A 272 1.94 17.33 8.98
N GLU A 273 1.20 16.51 8.24
CA GLU A 273 -0.15 16.82 7.74
C GLU A 273 -1.10 15.69 8.19
N ASP A 274 -2.20 16.04 8.85
CA ASP A 274 -3.25 15.11 9.33
C ASP A 274 -2.73 13.84 10.03
N GLY A 275 -1.71 14.01 10.88
CA GLY A 275 -1.08 12.91 11.62
C GLY A 275 -0.24 11.97 10.75
N SER A 276 0.24 12.45 9.59
CA SER A 276 1.15 11.77 8.67
C SER A 276 2.45 12.56 8.54
N LEU A 277 3.59 11.88 8.38
CA LEU A 277 4.82 12.46 7.85
C LEU A 277 4.63 12.66 6.35
N THR A 278 4.87 13.87 5.85
CA THR A 278 4.61 14.22 4.46
C THR A 278 5.85 14.82 3.83
N TYR A 279 6.29 14.28 2.69
CA TYR A 279 7.28 14.90 1.81
C TYR A 279 6.56 15.70 0.73
N ILE A 280 6.87 16.99 0.55
CA ILE A 280 6.15 17.88 -0.39
C ILE A 280 6.83 18.14 -1.75
N GLY A 281 7.97 17.50 -2.04
CA GLY A 281 8.48 17.39 -3.43
C GLY A 281 9.39 18.51 -3.97
N LYS A 282 10.05 19.33 -3.15
CA LYS A 282 10.90 20.45 -3.63
C LYS A 282 12.41 20.14 -3.68
N GLY A 283 12.79 18.87 -3.54
CA GLY A 283 14.15 18.38 -3.85
C GLY A 283 15.11 18.27 -2.67
N PHE A 284 14.62 18.10 -1.44
CA PHE A 284 15.47 17.71 -0.31
C PHE A 284 15.56 16.19 -0.11
N ASP A 285 16.34 15.79 0.90
CA ASP A 285 16.82 14.41 1.10
C ASP A 285 15.90 13.57 2.02
N ASN A 286 16.24 12.29 2.21
CA ASN A 286 15.47 11.32 2.99
C ASN A 286 15.24 11.74 4.45
N LEU A 287 14.05 11.43 4.97
CA LEU A 287 13.73 11.58 6.40
C LEU A 287 14.18 10.34 7.17
N CYS A 288 15.01 10.55 8.20
CA CYS A 288 15.73 9.48 8.87
C CYS A 288 15.32 9.33 10.34
N THR A 289 15.25 8.11 10.85
CA THR A 289 15.07 7.91 12.30
C THR A 289 16.32 8.31 13.07
N VAL A 290 16.16 9.06 14.17
CA VAL A 290 17.27 9.38 15.09
C VAL A 290 17.83 8.11 15.73
N LYS A 291 16.93 7.18 16.09
CA LYS A 291 17.29 5.85 16.59
C LYS A 291 17.70 4.93 15.44
N GLN A 292 18.75 4.13 15.67
CA GLN A 292 19.15 3.02 14.81
C GLN A 292 18.51 1.71 15.26
N TYR A 293 18.25 0.81 14.32
CA TYR A 293 17.58 -0.48 14.53
C TYR A 293 18.44 -1.65 14.03
N GLY A 294 18.47 -2.73 14.81
CA GLY A 294 19.11 -4.00 14.46
C GLY A 294 18.14 -4.89 13.70
N ASP A 295 17.89 -6.10 14.20
CA ASP A 295 16.78 -6.93 13.74
C ASP A 295 15.44 -6.34 14.20
N PHE A 296 14.44 -6.33 13.32
CA PHE A 296 13.13 -5.73 13.60
C PHE A 296 12.00 -6.28 12.75
N GLU A 297 10.78 -6.02 13.24
CA GLU A 297 9.53 -6.04 12.48
C GLU A 297 8.93 -4.64 12.47
N MET A 298 8.37 -4.22 11.35
CA MET A 298 7.87 -2.86 11.12
C MET A 298 6.51 -2.90 10.41
N TYR A 299 5.57 -2.09 10.89
CA TYR A 299 4.35 -1.72 10.17
C TYR A 299 4.44 -0.26 9.74
N VAL A 300 3.91 0.06 8.55
CA VAL A 300 3.87 1.43 8.01
C VAL A 300 2.78 1.56 6.94
N ASP A 301 1.86 2.50 7.16
CA ASP A 301 0.89 2.91 6.14
C ASP A 301 1.54 4.01 5.26
N TRP A 302 1.42 3.90 3.94
CA TRP A 302 1.92 4.90 2.98
C TRP A 302 0.88 5.24 1.90
N LYS A 303 1.00 6.41 1.29
CA LYS A 303 0.15 6.89 0.19
C LYS A 303 0.95 7.78 -0.75
N LEU A 304 0.83 7.56 -2.05
CA LEU A 304 1.37 8.44 -3.10
C LEU A 304 0.28 9.40 -3.59
N ASP A 305 0.66 10.65 -3.87
CA ASP A 305 -0.25 11.68 -4.41
C ASP A 305 -0.39 11.54 -5.94
N SER A 306 -1.62 11.64 -6.47
CA SER A 306 -1.87 11.49 -7.91
C SER A 306 -1.44 12.68 -8.77
N HIS A 307 -1.09 13.82 -8.16
CA HIS A 307 -0.71 15.03 -8.90
C HIS A 307 0.81 15.18 -9.04
N GLY A 308 1.57 14.20 -8.55
CA GLY A 308 3.02 14.13 -8.72
C GLY A 308 3.43 13.75 -10.15
N SER A 309 4.50 14.34 -10.67
CA SER A 309 5.09 13.95 -11.96
C SER A 309 5.84 12.62 -11.90
N GLU A 310 6.30 12.21 -10.71
CA GLU A 310 7.08 11.00 -10.47
C GLU A 310 6.68 10.38 -9.11
N PRO A 311 5.46 9.79 -8.99
CA PRO A 311 5.05 9.04 -7.81
C PRO A 311 5.97 7.82 -7.58
N ASP A 312 6.95 8.03 -6.71
CA ASP A 312 8.04 7.16 -6.33
C ASP A 312 8.41 7.44 -4.87
N ALA A 313 8.76 6.41 -4.12
CA ALA A 313 9.30 6.51 -2.78
C ALA A 313 9.92 5.15 -2.38
N GLY A 314 10.33 5.03 -1.13
CA GLY A 314 10.77 3.76 -0.59
C GLY A 314 11.11 3.84 0.88
N ILE A 315 11.42 2.68 1.45
CA ILE A 315 11.86 2.55 2.83
C ILE A 315 13.23 1.90 2.83
N TYR A 316 14.23 2.65 3.31
CA TYR A 316 15.61 2.18 3.38
C TYR A 316 15.78 1.44 4.70
N LEU A 317 16.21 0.19 4.63
CA LEU A 317 16.40 -0.65 5.80
C LEU A 317 17.88 -0.55 6.22
N ARG A 318 18.13 -0.07 7.45
CA ARG A 318 19.49 0.17 7.98
C ARG A 318 20.34 1.02 7.01
N GLY A 319 19.79 2.16 6.58
CA GLY A 319 20.43 3.10 5.66
C GLY A 319 20.79 2.52 4.28
N THR A 320 20.18 1.40 3.88
CA THR A 320 20.44 0.74 2.59
C THR A 320 19.18 0.74 1.72
N PRO A 321 19.21 1.31 0.51
CA PRO A 321 18.06 1.37 -0.39
C PRO A 321 17.69 0.00 -1.01
N GLN A 322 16.43 -0.32 -1.28
CA GLN A 322 15.20 0.16 -0.64
C GLN A 322 14.11 -0.91 -0.81
N VAL A 323 13.13 -0.95 0.10
CA VAL A 323 11.82 -1.54 -0.16
C VAL A 323 11.04 -0.52 -0.99
N GLN A 324 10.82 -0.83 -2.27
CA GLN A 324 10.31 0.11 -3.27
C GLN A 324 8.85 0.51 -3.05
N ILE A 325 8.50 1.75 -3.37
CA ILE A 325 7.12 2.28 -3.49
C ILE A 325 7.04 3.06 -4.81
N TRP A 326 6.02 2.84 -5.64
CA TRP A 326 5.81 3.65 -6.84
C TRP A 326 4.38 3.54 -7.36
N ASP A 327 4.02 4.40 -8.31
CA ASP A 327 2.90 4.09 -9.20
C ASP A 327 3.28 2.99 -10.20
N VAL A 328 2.52 1.90 -10.20
CA VAL A 328 2.70 0.76 -11.11
C VAL A 328 2.47 1.12 -12.58
N THR A 329 1.82 2.25 -12.89
CA THR A 329 1.67 2.73 -14.28
C THR A 329 2.96 3.32 -14.88
N ARG A 330 4.01 3.56 -14.08
CA ARG A 330 5.31 4.09 -14.53
C ARG A 330 6.17 3.02 -15.22
N ILE A 331 5.68 2.53 -16.35
CA ILE A 331 6.22 1.36 -17.05
C ILE A 331 7.61 1.62 -17.65
N ASN A 332 7.89 2.86 -18.06
CA ASN A 332 9.23 3.29 -18.47
C ASN A 332 10.27 3.23 -17.33
N ALA A 333 9.84 3.16 -16.07
CA ALA A 333 10.70 2.92 -14.90
C ALA A 333 10.73 1.43 -14.45
N GLY A 334 9.96 0.56 -15.10
CA GLY A 334 9.79 -0.85 -14.72
C GLY A 334 8.76 -1.09 -13.60
N ALA A 335 7.92 -0.09 -13.27
CA ALA A 335 7.07 -0.12 -12.09
C ALA A 335 5.92 -1.14 -12.10
N GLN A 336 5.55 -1.67 -13.27
CA GLN A 336 4.47 -2.65 -13.44
C GLN A 336 4.65 -3.95 -12.66
N VAL A 337 5.86 -4.21 -12.14
CA VAL A 337 6.11 -5.38 -11.28
C VAL A 337 5.46 -5.24 -9.89
N GLY A 338 5.07 -4.02 -9.47
CA GLY A 338 4.47 -3.74 -8.16
C GLY A 338 5.47 -3.20 -7.13
N SER A 339 4.96 -2.63 -6.03
CA SER A 339 5.79 -2.15 -4.92
C SER A 339 6.23 -3.27 -3.98
N GLY A 340 7.13 -2.96 -3.05
CA GLY A 340 7.62 -3.85 -1.99
C GLY A 340 8.87 -4.66 -2.36
N GLY A 341 9.34 -4.61 -3.61
CA GLY A 341 10.58 -5.25 -4.05
C GLY A 341 11.84 -4.64 -3.42
N LEU A 342 12.90 -5.45 -3.31
CA LEU A 342 14.24 -5.04 -2.90
C LEU A 342 15.03 -4.53 -4.13
N TYR A 343 14.57 -3.45 -4.75
CA TYR A 343 14.85 -3.17 -6.17
C TYR A 343 16.33 -2.99 -6.53
N ASN A 344 17.16 -2.70 -5.53
CA ASN A 344 18.61 -2.53 -5.65
C ASN A 344 19.44 -3.83 -5.54
N ASN A 345 18.84 -5.00 -5.32
CA ASN A 345 19.54 -6.30 -5.36
C ASN A 345 20.01 -6.63 -6.79
N GLN A 346 21.20 -7.22 -6.92
CA GLN A 346 21.78 -7.63 -8.21
C GLN A 346 21.94 -9.15 -8.36
N LYS A 347 22.19 -9.86 -7.25
CA LYS A 347 22.37 -11.33 -7.22
C LYS A 347 21.12 -12.02 -6.72
N ASN A 348 20.46 -11.40 -5.73
CA ASN A 348 19.21 -11.86 -5.14
C ASN A 348 18.02 -11.24 -5.89
N ARG A 349 16.81 -11.76 -5.66
CA ARG A 349 15.60 -11.22 -6.27
C ARG A 349 15.40 -9.75 -5.87
N SER A 350 15.15 -8.90 -6.86
CA SER A 350 14.90 -7.46 -6.69
C SER A 350 13.41 -7.10 -6.83
N THR A 351 12.68 -7.76 -7.71
CA THR A 351 11.24 -7.54 -7.95
C THR A 351 10.36 -8.27 -6.92
N PRO A 352 9.17 -7.74 -6.58
CA PRO A 352 8.24 -8.46 -5.70
C PRO A 352 7.70 -9.74 -6.35
N LEU A 353 7.05 -10.59 -5.55
CA LEU A 353 6.39 -11.82 -6.00
C LEU A 353 5.11 -11.55 -6.81
N LYS A 354 4.38 -10.47 -6.48
CA LYS A 354 3.07 -10.11 -7.04
C LYS A 354 2.86 -8.59 -6.94
N VAL A 355 2.04 -8.04 -7.84
CA VAL A 355 1.46 -6.70 -7.67
C VAL A 355 0.36 -6.76 -6.61
N ALA A 356 0.48 -5.97 -5.54
CA ALA A 356 -0.50 -5.91 -4.45
C ALA A 356 -0.96 -4.48 -4.12
N ASP A 357 -0.49 -3.51 -4.92
CA ASP A 357 -0.72 -2.08 -4.79
C ASP A 357 -2.21 -1.69 -4.89
N ASN A 358 -2.62 -0.79 -3.99
CA ASN A 358 -3.81 0.04 -4.11
C ASN A 358 -3.47 1.29 -4.95
N LYS A 359 -4.48 2.02 -5.42
CA LYS A 359 -4.29 3.12 -6.39
C LYS A 359 -3.62 4.35 -5.76
N LEU A 360 -3.17 5.28 -6.61
CA LEU A 360 -2.81 6.63 -6.18
C LEU A 360 -3.93 7.27 -5.36
N ASN A 361 -3.56 8.08 -4.37
CA ASN A 361 -4.42 8.61 -3.31
C ASN A 361 -5.09 7.59 -2.36
N GLU A 362 -4.94 6.28 -2.57
CA GLU A 362 -5.37 5.26 -1.61
C GLU A 362 -4.22 4.90 -0.65
N TRP A 363 -4.55 4.56 0.59
CA TRP A 363 -3.54 4.06 1.53
C TRP A 363 -3.15 2.63 1.17
N ASN A 364 -1.86 2.35 1.27
CA ASN A 364 -1.24 1.04 1.26
C ASN A 364 -0.64 0.78 2.64
N SER A 365 -0.42 -0.49 3.01
CA SER A 365 0.23 -0.88 4.26
C SER A 365 1.30 -1.92 4.01
N PHE A 366 2.52 -1.67 4.49
CA PHE A 366 3.56 -2.69 4.57
C PHE A 366 3.65 -3.28 5.98
N TYR A 367 3.88 -4.59 6.02
CA TYR A 367 4.64 -5.24 7.08
C TYR A 367 6.01 -5.64 6.53
N ILE A 368 7.08 -5.23 7.21
CA ILE A 368 8.48 -5.52 6.85
C ILE A 368 9.15 -6.21 8.03
N LYS A 369 9.80 -7.34 7.79
CA LYS A 369 10.61 -8.06 8.78
C LYS A 369 12.04 -8.17 8.28
N MET A 370 13.00 -7.77 9.09
CA MET A 370 14.43 -7.88 8.81
C MET A 370 15.15 -8.59 9.94
N ILE A 371 15.75 -9.76 9.65
CA ILE A 371 16.59 -10.54 10.57
C ILE A 371 17.92 -10.84 9.88
N GLY A 372 19.04 -10.46 10.49
CA GLY A 372 20.35 -10.54 9.84
C GLY A 372 20.38 -9.68 8.58
N ASP A 373 20.57 -10.30 7.42
CA ASP A 373 20.44 -9.67 6.09
C ASP A 373 19.11 -9.99 5.38
N LYS A 374 18.27 -10.87 5.96
CA LYS A 374 17.06 -11.37 5.32
C LYS A 374 15.87 -10.45 5.54
N VAL A 375 15.17 -10.15 4.46
CA VAL A 375 13.97 -9.32 4.45
C VAL A 375 12.76 -10.13 3.96
N THR A 376 11.65 -9.98 4.68
CA THR A 376 10.32 -10.41 4.26
C THR A 376 9.41 -9.19 4.23
N VAL A 377 8.62 -9.03 3.16
CA VAL A 377 7.69 -7.91 2.97
C VAL A 377 6.31 -8.46 2.62
N TYR A 378 5.29 -7.97 3.32
CA TYR A 378 3.89 -8.10 2.95
C TYR A 378 3.38 -6.70 2.56
N LEU A 379 2.75 -6.59 1.39
CA LEU A 379 2.04 -5.39 0.94
C LEU A 379 0.55 -5.71 0.97
N ASN A 380 -0.21 -4.93 1.72
CA ASN A 380 -1.67 -5.06 1.82
C ASN A 380 -2.11 -6.50 2.17
N GLY A 381 -1.40 -7.17 3.08
CA GLY A 381 -1.66 -8.56 3.48
C GLY A 381 -1.15 -9.64 2.53
N VAL A 382 -0.54 -9.28 1.40
CA VAL A 382 0.03 -10.23 0.43
C VAL A 382 1.54 -10.27 0.55
N LEU A 383 2.09 -11.48 0.69
CA LEU A 383 3.53 -11.74 0.66
C LEU A 383 4.12 -11.34 -0.70
N VAL A 384 4.96 -10.30 -0.70
CA VAL A 384 5.62 -9.76 -1.90
C VAL A 384 7.14 -9.94 -1.88
N VAL A 385 7.77 -10.17 -0.73
CA VAL A 385 9.17 -10.61 -0.62
C VAL A 385 9.26 -11.65 0.47
N ASP A 386 9.88 -12.80 0.19
CA ASP A 386 9.98 -13.92 1.13
C ASP A 386 11.45 -14.26 1.46
N ASN A 387 11.91 -13.85 2.65
CA ASN A 387 13.18 -14.23 3.25
C ASN A 387 14.42 -14.00 2.33
N VAL A 388 14.39 -12.93 1.54
CA VAL A 388 15.41 -12.59 0.53
C VAL A 388 16.53 -11.77 1.18
N PRO A 389 17.82 -12.05 0.90
CA PRO A 389 18.92 -11.19 1.35
C PRO A 389 18.80 -9.79 0.75
N LEU A 390 18.91 -8.75 1.57
CA LEU A 390 19.12 -7.38 1.14
C LEU A 390 20.62 -7.11 1.01
N GLU A 391 21.06 -6.82 -0.21
CA GLU A 391 22.46 -6.56 -0.51
C GLU A 391 22.90 -5.18 0.00
N ASN A 392 24.14 -5.08 0.49
CA ASN A 392 24.74 -3.80 0.85
C ASN A 392 24.98 -2.96 -0.41
N PHE A 393 24.08 -2.01 -0.68
CA PHE A 393 24.17 -1.10 -1.84
C PHE A 393 25.52 -0.37 -1.90
N TRP A 394 26.02 0.07 -0.75
CA TRP A 394 27.17 0.95 -0.60
C TRP A 394 28.53 0.21 -0.65
N ASP A 395 28.56 -1.06 -0.27
CA ASP A 395 29.69 -1.97 -0.51
C ASP A 395 29.21 -3.40 -0.80
N ARG A 396 29.09 -3.72 -2.08
CA ARG A 396 28.62 -5.02 -2.61
C ARG A 396 29.51 -6.21 -2.27
N LYS A 397 30.69 -6.00 -1.65
CA LYS A 397 31.59 -7.05 -1.17
C LYS A 397 31.37 -7.40 0.30
N SER A 398 30.68 -6.54 1.04
CA SER A 398 30.42 -6.70 2.48
C SER A 398 28.96 -7.08 2.75
N PRO A 399 28.66 -7.72 3.90
CA PRO A 399 27.29 -7.83 4.41
C PRO A 399 26.64 -6.45 4.62
N ILE A 400 25.31 -6.44 4.72
CA ILE A 400 24.57 -5.24 5.15
C ILE A 400 24.92 -4.84 6.59
N PHE A 401 24.76 -3.56 6.93
CA PHE A 401 25.03 -3.07 8.28
C PHE A 401 24.19 -3.83 9.32
N PRO A 402 24.77 -4.24 10.45
CA PRO A 402 24.03 -4.95 11.50
C PRO A 402 23.03 -4.02 12.22
N LYS A 403 23.27 -2.70 12.18
CA LYS A 403 22.42 -1.68 12.80
C LYS A 403 22.63 -0.32 12.14
N GLU A 404 21.54 0.31 11.69
CA GLU A 404 21.49 1.72 11.26
C GLU A 404 20.04 2.24 11.35
N GLN A 405 19.82 3.51 11.04
CA GLN A 405 18.53 4.14 10.90
C GLN A 405 17.63 3.52 9.82
N ILE A 406 16.33 3.75 9.94
CA ILE A 406 15.36 3.58 8.87
C ILE A 406 15.20 4.94 8.18
N GLU A 407 15.06 4.95 6.86
CA GLU A 407 14.87 6.18 6.08
C GLU A 407 13.60 6.07 5.23
N LEU A 408 12.85 7.16 5.16
CA LEU A 408 11.72 7.35 4.24
C LEU A 408 12.23 8.18 3.07
N GLN A 409 12.09 7.64 1.85
CA GLN A 409 12.68 8.27 0.68
C GLN A 409 11.98 9.58 0.31
N ALA A 410 12.79 10.58 -0.04
CA ALA A 410 12.35 11.77 -0.75
C ALA A 410 12.64 11.59 -2.25
N HIS A 411 11.61 11.35 -3.07
CA HIS A 411 11.80 11.18 -4.52
C HIS A 411 10.63 11.77 -5.32
N GLY A 412 10.92 12.78 -6.16
CA GLY A 412 10.09 13.21 -7.30
C GLY A 412 8.70 13.79 -7.05
N SER A 413 7.96 13.40 -6.00
CA SER A 413 6.54 13.72 -5.81
C SER A 413 6.06 13.56 -4.37
N LYS A 414 4.87 14.09 -4.08
CA LYS A 414 4.32 14.11 -2.73
C LYS A 414 3.96 12.70 -2.24
N VAL A 415 4.47 12.34 -1.06
CA VAL A 415 4.22 11.04 -0.40
C VAL A 415 3.92 11.24 1.09
N TYR A 416 3.02 10.42 1.62
CA TYR A 416 2.55 10.46 3.00
C TYR A 416 2.84 9.13 3.69
N PHE A 417 3.33 9.16 4.93
CA PHE A 417 3.58 7.98 5.78
C PHE A 417 2.94 8.16 7.16
N LYS A 418 2.25 7.13 7.67
CA LYS A 418 1.67 7.15 9.03
C LYS A 418 1.61 5.75 9.64
N ASN A 419 1.11 5.67 10.88
CA ASN A 419 0.94 4.41 11.61
C ASN A 419 2.22 3.56 11.63
N ILE A 420 3.35 4.23 11.89
CA ILE A 420 4.69 3.63 11.81
C ILE A 420 5.04 3.01 13.16
N TYR A 421 5.09 1.67 13.20
CA TYR A 421 5.38 0.90 14.41
C TYR A 421 6.59 -0.01 14.20
N VAL A 422 7.48 -0.11 15.18
CA VAL A 422 8.65 -1.01 15.13
C VAL A 422 8.72 -1.87 16.39
N LYS A 423 9.01 -3.16 16.20
CA LYS A 423 9.33 -4.15 17.23
C LYS A 423 10.77 -4.61 16.98
N GLU A 424 11.70 -4.24 17.87
CA GLU A 424 13.05 -4.80 17.87
C GLU A 424 13.00 -6.28 18.30
N LEU A 425 13.81 -7.13 17.67
CA LEU A 425 13.90 -8.57 17.92
C LEU A 425 15.14 -8.95 18.75
#